data_AF-A0A537W0G8-F1
#
_entry.id   AF-A0A537W0G8-F1
#
_cell.length_a   1.000
_cell.length_b   1.000
_cell.length_c   1.000
_cell.angle_alpha   90.00
_cell.angle_beta   90.00
_cell.angle_gamma   90.00
#
_symmetry.space_group_name_H-M   'P 1'
#
loop_
_entity.id
_entity.type
_entity.pdbx_description
1 polymer ?
#
loop_
_entity_poly.entity_id
_entity_poly.type
_entity_poly.pdbx_seq_one_letter_code
_entity_poly.pdbx_strand_id
1 'polypeptide(L)'
;MEAAEALCPRWAPFILSGLLAGLRWGESAALRRSDLDFRRGYITVERTVSDKGHRIEPTKDHESRRVKMSPALAAALSSHIEAMRLEASVRDWSSEQRMLVFPTTYGYTVRYSYFLEHIWQPLLAKAGLCYRSYHATRHTYATWLLSDGADLRWVQQQLGHATISQTADTYGHVQPERH
;
A
#
# COMPACT_ATOMS: atom_id res chain seq x y z
N MET A 1 -6.03 8.45 8.55
CA MET A 1 -6.93 7.33 8.22
C MET A 1 -8.31 7.87 7.90
N GLU A 2 -8.98 8.51 8.86
CA GLU A 2 -10.30 9.14 8.70
C GLU A 2 -10.40 10.10 7.51
N ALA A 3 -9.40 10.98 7.31
CA ALA A 3 -9.39 11.90 6.16
C ALA A 3 -9.42 11.18 4.80
N ALA A 4 -8.72 10.04 4.66
CA ALA A 4 -8.74 9.29 3.40
C ALA A 4 -10.10 8.64 3.16
N GLU A 5 -10.69 8.07 4.20
CA GLU A 5 -12.01 7.43 4.17
C GLU A 5 -13.11 8.42 3.84
N ALA A 6 -13.05 9.64 4.41
CA ALA A 6 -14.04 10.69 4.15
C ALA A 6 -13.89 11.35 2.78
N LEU A 7 -12.65 11.60 2.34
CA LEU A 7 -12.40 12.46 1.18
C LEU A 7 -12.19 11.69 -0.13
N CYS A 8 -11.82 10.41 -0.06
CA CYS A 8 -11.62 9.56 -1.23
C CYS A 8 -11.92 8.07 -0.92
N PRO A 9 -13.19 7.70 -0.63
CA PRO A 9 -13.53 6.38 -0.08
C PRO A 9 -13.03 5.18 -0.92
N ARG A 10 -13.06 5.28 -2.26
CA ARG A 10 -12.55 4.23 -3.15
C ARG A 10 -11.05 3.96 -2.92
N TRP A 11 -10.26 5.01 -2.73
CA TRP A 11 -8.81 4.95 -2.67
C TRP A 11 -8.28 4.93 -1.23
N ALA A 12 -9.13 5.09 -0.22
CA ALA A 12 -8.71 5.03 1.18
C ALA A 12 -7.98 3.71 1.51
N PRO A 13 -8.48 2.52 1.13
CA PRO A 13 -7.81 1.24 1.40
C PRO A 13 -6.45 1.10 0.68
N PHE A 14 -6.28 1.76 -0.48
CA PHE A 14 -4.99 1.86 -1.17
C PHE A 14 -3.99 2.64 -0.32
N ILE A 15 -4.38 3.82 0.18
CA ILE A 15 -3.53 4.67 1.03
C ILE A 15 -3.20 3.99 2.35
N LEU A 16 -4.17 3.26 2.93
CA LEU A 16 -3.95 2.48 4.15
C LEU A 16 -2.95 1.34 3.95
N SER A 17 -2.86 0.78 2.75
CA SER A 17 -1.83 -0.23 2.44
C SER A 17 -0.42 0.38 2.49
N GLY A 18 -0.27 1.65 2.12
CA GLY A 18 0.96 2.41 2.33
C GLY A 18 1.23 2.74 3.80
N LEU A 19 0.22 3.14 4.56
CA LEU A 19 0.36 3.60 5.96
C LEU A 19 0.46 2.47 6.99
N LEU A 20 -0.19 1.33 6.74
CA LEU A 20 -0.34 0.23 7.71
C LEU A 20 0.38 -1.06 7.28
N ALA A 21 0.92 -1.10 6.06
CA ALA A 21 1.75 -2.20 5.57
C ALA A 21 3.00 -1.69 4.81
N GLY A 22 3.24 -0.38 4.77
CA GLY A 22 4.45 0.18 4.16
C GLY A 22 4.60 -0.14 2.67
N LEU A 23 3.54 -0.49 1.94
CA LEU A 23 3.64 -0.83 0.53
C LEU A 23 4.07 0.38 -0.31
N ARG A 24 4.93 0.15 -1.30
CA ARG A 24 5.21 1.15 -2.34
C ARG A 24 3.96 1.38 -3.20
N TRP A 25 3.92 2.49 -3.92
CA TRP A 25 2.80 2.79 -4.82
C TRP A 25 2.57 1.66 -5.83
N GLY A 26 3.62 1.25 -6.55
CA GLY A 26 3.54 0.22 -7.58
C GLY A 26 3.16 -1.15 -7.04
N GLU A 27 3.60 -1.48 -5.82
CA GLU A 27 3.22 -2.73 -5.12
C GLU A 27 1.74 -2.71 -4.73
N SER A 28 1.26 -1.56 -4.24
CA SER A 28 -0.17 -1.37 -3.93
C SER A 28 -1.01 -1.49 -5.21
N ALA A 29 -0.61 -0.83 -6.30
CA ALA A 29 -1.31 -0.87 -7.58
C ALA A 29 -1.30 -2.26 -8.25
N ALA A 30 -0.30 -3.09 -7.98
CA ALA A 30 -0.19 -4.46 -8.51
C ALA A 30 -0.90 -5.52 -7.66
N LEU A 31 -1.44 -5.14 -6.50
CA LEU A 31 -1.94 -6.08 -5.51
C LEU A 31 -3.15 -6.87 -6.04
N ARG A 32 -3.08 -8.19 -5.94
CA ARG A 32 -4.15 -9.12 -6.31
C ARG A 32 -4.81 -9.69 -5.06
N ARG A 33 -6.08 -10.08 -5.18
CA ARG A 33 -6.85 -10.68 -4.09
C ARG A 33 -6.20 -11.97 -3.55
N SER A 34 -5.52 -12.72 -4.40
CA SER A 34 -4.75 -13.93 -4.03
C SER A 34 -3.56 -13.64 -3.12
N ASP A 35 -3.10 -12.40 -3.07
CA ASP A 35 -1.94 -12.00 -2.27
C ASP A 35 -2.31 -11.77 -0.79
N LEU A 36 -3.62 -11.78 -0.48
CA LEU A 36 -4.16 -11.46 0.83
C LEU A 36 -4.54 -12.74 1.58
N ASP A 37 -3.79 -13.05 2.64
CA ASP A 37 -4.14 -14.11 3.58
C ASP A 37 -4.82 -13.48 4.81
N PHE A 38 -6.14 -13.32 4.74
CA PHE A 38 -6.93 -12.80 5.85
C PHE A 38 -6.94 -13.71 7.08
N ARG A 39 -6.72 -15.02 6.90
CA ARG A 39 -6.71 -15.98 8.02
C ARG A 39 -5.43 -15.86 8.83
N ARG A 40 -4.28 -15.74 8.16
CA ARG A 40 -2.98 -15.59 8.82
C ARG A 40 -2.59 -14.14 9.07
N GLY A 41 -3.29 -13.17 8.47
CA GLY A 41 -3.02 -11.75 8.62
C GLY A 41 -1.75 -11.30 7.88
N TYR A 42 -1.59 -11.72 6.62
CA TYR A 42 -0.42 -11.34 5.80
C TYR A 42 -0.80 -10.89 4.40
N ILE A 43 0.04 -10.00 3.86
CA ILE A 43 0.05 -9.59 2.45
C ILE A 43 1.34 -10.12 1.83
N THR A 44 1.23 -10.86 0.73
CA THR A 44 2.38 -11.32 -0.06
C THR A 44 2.65 -10.31 -1.17
N VAL A 45 3.81 -9.66 -1.14
CA VAL A 45 4.20 -8.65 -2.13
C VAL A 45 5.12 -9.30 -3.16
N GLU A 46 4.58 -9.58 -4.35
CA GLU A 46 5.30 -10.29 -5.44
C GLU A 46 5.47 -9.46 -6.70
N ARG A 47 4.67 -8.40 -6.85
CA ARG A 47 4.49 -7.68 -8.11
C ARG A 47 4.52 -6.17 -7.87
N THR A 48 4.86 -5.43 -8.91
CA THR A 48 4.79 -3.97 -8.95
C THR A 48 4.30 -3.49 -10.31
N VAL A 49 3.57 -2.38 -10.32
CA VAL A 49 3.28 -1.62 -11.53
C VAL A 49 4.41 -0.62 -11.76
N SER A 50 4.94 -0.55 -12.98
CA SER A 50 5.90 0.50 -13.36
C SER A 50 5.22 1.85 -13.54
N ASP A 51 5.98 2.95 -13.47
CA ASP A 51 5.43 4.32 -13.53
C ASP A 51 4.65 4.61 -14.82
N LYS A 52 4.89 3.84 -15.90
CA LYS A 52 4.14 3.93 -17.17
C LYS A 52 2.74 3.30 -17.09
N GLY A 53 2.39 2.61 -16.01
CA GLY A 53 1.01 2.26 -15.63
C GLY A 53 0.31 1.17 -16.45
N HIS A 54 1.06 0.37 -17.22
CA HIS A 54 0.47 -0.64 -18.12
C HIS A 54 0.93 -2.07 -17.91
N ARG A 55 2.04 -2.29 -17.19
CA ARG A 55 2.56 -3.64 -16.95
C ARG A 55 2.71 -3.88 -15.48
N ILE A 56 2.08 -4.96 -15.04
CA ILE A 56 2.39 -5.61 -13.77
C ILE A 56 3.61 -6.47 -14.03
N GLU A 57 4.70 -6.15 -13.36
CA GLU A 57 5.97 -6.85 -13.44
C GLU A 57 6.23 -7.54 -12.09
N PRO A 58 7.00 -8.64 -12.06
CA PRO A 58 7.55 -9.14 -10.80
C PRO A 58 8.35 -8.06 -10.08
N THR A 59 8.47 -8.13 -8.75
CA THR A 59 9.40 -7.26 -8.02
C THR A 59 10.83 -7.47 -8.55
N LYS A 60 11.62 -6.38 -8.57
CA LYS A 60 12.90 -6.25 -9.29
C LYS A 60 13.95 -7.33 -8.97
N ASP A 61 13.78 -8.06 -7.86
CA ASP A 61 14.72 -9.07 -7.37
C ASP A 61 14.08 -10.47 -7.19
N HIS A 62 12.82 -10.69 -7.62
CA HIS A 62 12.03 -11.92 -7.37
C HIS A 62 11.88 -12.33 -5.89
N GLU A 63 12.42 -11.56 -4.94
CA GLU A 63 12.22 -11.78 -3.52
C GLU A 63 10.82 -11.30 -3.12
N SER A 64 9.86 -12.23 -3.22
CA SER A 64 8.55 -12.07 -2.61
C SER A 64 8.73 -11.85 -1.11
N ARG A 65 8.07 -10.83 -0.53
CA ARG A 65 8.07 -10.61 0.92
C ARG A 65 6.67 -10.71 1.49
N ARG A 66 6.59 -11.15 2.75
CA ARG A 66 5.33 -11.17 3.51
C ARG A 66 5.32 -10.03 4.50
N VAL A 67 4.29 -9.19 4.38
CA VAL A 67 4.05 -8.07 5.29
C VAL A 67 2.88 -8.41 6.21
N LYS A 68 3.00 -8.10 7.50
CA LYS A 68 1.93 -8.28 8.46
C LYS A 68 0.77 -7.33 8.13
N MET A 69 -0.43 -7.86 8.07
CA MET A 69 -1.67 -7.12 7.88
C MET A 69 -2.29 -6.87 9.25
N SER A 70 -2.40 -5.60 9.67
CA SER A 70 -3.11 -5.27 10.90
C SER A 70 -4.61 -5.57 10.78
N PRO A 71 -5.33 -5.81 11.89
CA PRO A 71 -6.78 -6.02 11.86
C PRO A 71 -7.54 -4.86 11.19
N ALA A 72 -7.09 -3.62 11.40
CA ALA A 72 -7.68 -2.44 10.77
C ALA A 72 -7.50 -2.47 9.24
N LEU A 73 -6.30 -2.80 8.75
CA LEU A 73 -6.06 -2.93 7.31
C LEU A 73 -6.86 -4.09 6.71
N ALA A 74 -6.93 -5.23 7.41
CA ALA A 74 -7.73 -6.38 6.98
C ALA A 74 -9.21 -6.01 6.81
N ALA A 75 -9.80 -5.30 7.78
CA ALA A 75 -11.19 -4.85 7.70
C ALA A 75 -11.43 -3.88 6.52
N ALA A 76 -10.53 -2.93 6.32
CA ALA A 76 -10.60 -1.98 5.21
C ALA A 76 -10.50 -2.68 3.84
N LEU A 77 -9.55 -3.61 3.68
CA LEU A 77 -9.35 -4.38 2.46
C LEU A 77 -10.54 -5.31 2.17
N SER A 78 -11.07 -5.99 3.19
CA SER A 78 -12.22 -6.87 3.03
C SER A 78 -13.44 -6.08 2.54
N SER A 79 -13.75 -4.96 3.19
CA SER A 79 -14.88 -4.10 2.81
C SER A 79 -14.70 -3.54 1.39
N HIS A 80 -13.48 -3.15 1.04
CA HIS A 80 -13.15 -2.69 -0.31
C HIS A 80 -13.37 -3.78 -1.37
N ILE A 81 -12.91 -5.01 -1.10
CA ILE A 81 -13.03 -6.12 -2.03
C ILE A 81 -14.50 -6.47 -2.30
N GLU A 82 -15.36 -6.44 -1.28
CA GLU A 82 -16.80 -6.62 -1.47
C GLU A 82 -17.40 -5.52 -2.34
N ALA A 83 -17.06 -4.25 -2.10
CA ALA A 83 -17.52 -3.16 -2.95
C ALA A 83 -17.05 -3.33 -4.41
N MET A 84 -15.80 -3.75 -4.63
CA MET A 84 -15.27 -4.00 -5.98
C MET A 84 -15.88 -5.25 -6.64
N ARG A 85 -16.37 -6.23 -5.87
CA ARG A 85 -17.11 -7.39 -6.39
C ARG A 85 -18.47 -6.96 -6.94
N LEU A 86 -19.18 -6.08 -6.23
CA LEU A 86 -20.46 -5.52 -6.69
C LEU A 86 -20.28 -4.64 -7.93
N GLU A 87 -19.26 -3.78 -7.95
CA GLU A 87 -18.98 -2.96 -9.14
C GLU A 87 -18.62 -3.85 -10.35
N ALA A 88 -17.82 -4.89 -10.13
CA ALA A 88 -17.43 -5.83 -11.17
C ALA A 88 -18.61 -6.59 -11.78
N SER A 89 -19.67 -6.86 -11.01
CA SER A 89 -20.87 -7.52 -11.53
C SER A 89 -21.73 -6.56 -12.35
N VAL A 90 -21.80 -5.28 -11.95
CA VAL A 90 -22.55 -4.25 -12.71
C VAL A 90 -21.84 -3.87 -14.01
N ARG A 91 -20.51 -3.89 -14.02
CA ARG A 91 -19.68 -3.48 -15.16
C ARG A 91 -19.18 -4.65 -16.02
N ASP A 92 -19.66 -5.86 -15.80
CA ASP A 92 -19.26 -7.08 -16.52
C ASP A 92 -17.74 -7.29 -16.64
N TRP A 93 -17.00 -7.00 -15.56
CA TRP A 93 -15.55 -7.18 -15.57
C TRP A 93 -15.16 -8.63 -15.78
N SER A 94 -14.08 -8.86 -16.53
CA SER A 94 -13.50 -10.17 -16.76
C SER A 94 -12.93 -10.78 -15.48
N SER A 95 -12.69 -12.09 -15.48
CA SER A 95 -12.05 -12.78 -14.36
C SER A 95 -10.68 -12.19 -14.00
N GLU A 96 -9.92 -11.71 -14.99
CA GLU A 96 -8.62 -11.08 -14.79
C GLU A 96 -8.75 -9.70 -14.10
N GLN A 97 -9.67 -8.86 -14.57
CA GLN A 97 -9.95 -7.56 -13.94
C GLN A 97 -10.41 -7.71 -12.48
N ARG A 98 -11.18 -8.77 -12.20
CA ARG A 98 -11.62 -9.13 -10.84
C ARG A 98 -10.50 -9.61 -9.93
N MET A 99 -9.29 -9.86 -10.44
CA MET A 99 -8.16 -10.27 -9.59
C MET A 99 -7.56 -9.11 -8.81
N LEU A 100 -7.67 -7.87 -9.31
CA LEU A 100 -7.07 -6.69 -8.69
C LEU A 100 -7.79 -6.34 -7.38
N VAL A 101 -7.01 -5.89 -6.40
CA VAL A 101 -7.55 -5.30 -5.17
C VAL A 101 -8.03 -3.88 -5.44
N PHE A 102 -7.24 -3.06 -6.15
CA PHE A 102 -7.54 -1.65 -6.40
C PHE A 102 -7.69 -1.32 -7.90
N PRO A 103 -8.73 -1.85 -8.57
CA PRO A 103 -8.98 -1.50 -9.96
C PRO A 103 -9.49 -0.06 -10.08
N THR A 104 -9.20 0.58 -11.21
CA THR A 104 -9.95 1.75 -11.70
C THR A 104 -11.40 1.37 -11.99
N THR A 105 -12.26 2.35 -12.30
CA THR A 105 -13.64 2.10 -12.74
C THR A 105 -13.74 1.28 -14.03
N TYR A 106 -12.62 1.09 -14.74
CA TYR A 106 -12.51 0.26 -15.94
C TYR A 106 -11.91 -1.13 -15.67
N GLY A 107 -11.63 -1.49 -14.42
CA GLY A 107 -11.09 -2.80 -14.06
C GLY A 107 -9.57 -2.96 -14.22
N TYR A 108 -8.84 -1.88 -14.54
CA TYR A 108 -7.38 -1.90 -14.76
C TYR A 108 -6.62 -1.19 -13.66
N THR A 109 -5.29 -1.37 -13.62
CA THR A 109 -4.39 -0.62 -12.74
C THR A 109 -4.44 0.88 -13.04
N VAL A 110 -4.32 1.72 -12.00
CA VAL A 110 -4.23 3.17 -12.17
C VAL A 110 -2.83 3.57 -12.62
N ARG A 111 -2.73 4.55 -13.53
CA ARG A 111 -1.44 5.16 -13.92
C ARG A 111 -0.92 6.05 -12.78
N TYR A 112 0.40 6.07 -12.58
CA TYR A 112 0.99 6.84 -11.48
C TYR A 112 0.69 8.34 -11.56
N SER A 113 0.85 8.95 -12.75
CA SER A 113 0.56 10.37 -12.97
C SER A 113 -0.89 10.72 -12.62
N TYR A 114 -1.84 9.91 -13.12
CA TYR A 114 -3.26 10.08 -12.83
C TYR A 114 -3.55 9.97 -11.33
N PHE A 115 -2.95 8.98 -10.66
CA PHE A 115 -3.08 8.83 -9.21
C PHE A 115 -2.55 10.05 -8.46
N LEU A 116 -1.38 10.56 -8.82
CA LEU A 116 -0.81 11.72 -8.16
C LEU A 116 -1.70 12.95 -8.33
N GLU A 117 -2.08 13.26 -9.57
CA GLU A 117 -2.78 14.49 -9.92
C GLU A 117 -4.23 14.52 -9.41
N HIS A 118 -4.96 13.41 -9.53
CA HIS A 118 -6.41 13.39 -9.29
C HIS A 118 -6.83 12.76 -7.97
N ILE A 119 -5.93 12.04 -7.29
CA ILE A 119 -6.26 11.33 -6.05
C ILE A 119 -5.38 11.85 -4.91
N TRP A 120 -4.06 11.78 -5.07
CA TRP A 120 -3.13 12.03 -3.98
C TRP A 120 -2.97 13.52 -3.64
N GLN A 121 -2.66 14.38 -4.61
CA GLN A 121 -2.52 15.81 -4.37
C GLN A 121 -3.82 16.44 -3.85
N PRO A 122 -5.01 16.15 -4.42
CA PRO A 122 -6.27 16.66 -3.88
C PRO A 122 -6.54 16.16 -2.46
N LEU A 123 -6.19 14.92 -2.14
CA LEU A 123 -6.32 14.40 -0.78
C LEU A 123 -5.41 15.16 0.19
N LEU A 124 -4.14 15.39 -0.15
CA LEU A 124 -3.22 16.15 0.69
C LEU A 124 -3.73 17.58 0.92
N ALA A 125 -4.17 18.25 -0.16
CA ALA A 125 -4.71 19.61 -0.07
C ALA A 125 -5.95 19.67 0.84
N LYS A 126 -6.89 18.73 0.68
CA LYS A 126 -8.08 18.64 1.55
C LYS A 126 -7.75 18.28 3.00
N ALA A 127 -6.66 17.55 3.21
CA ALA A 127 -6.14 17.24 4.55
C ALA A 127 -5.29 18.38 5.16
N GLY A 128 -5.11 19.50 4.44
CA GLY A 128 -4.28 20.62 4.90
C GLY A 128 -2.78 20.31 4.93
N LEU A 129 -2.32 19.34 4.14
CA LEU A 129 -0.93 18.88 4.13
C LEU A 129 -0.16 19.44 2.94
N CYS A 130 1.06 19.92 3.18
CA CYS A 130 2.01 20.21 2.11
C CYS A 130 2.29 18.96 1.28
N TYR A 131 2.58 19.17 0.00
CA TYR A 131 2.91 18.09 -0.92
C TYR A 131 4.03 17.21 -0.34
N ARG A 132 3.78 15.91 -0.42
CA ARG A 132 4.71 14.84 -0.08
C ARG A 132 4.43 13.68 -1.01
N SER A 133 5.45 12.96 -1.43
CA SER A 133 5.24 11.81 -2.32
C SER A 133 4.42 10.71 -1.62
N TYR A 134 3.82 9.81 -2.38
CA TYR A 134 3.15 8.64 -1.80
C TYR A 134 4.11 7.82 -0.92
N HIS A 135 5.41 7.78 -1.24
CA HIS A 135 6.41 7.10 -0.42
C HIS A 135 6.48 7.61 1.03
N ALA A 136 6.01 8.83 1.32
CA ALA A 136 5.89 9.33 2.68
C ALA A 136 4.99 8.46 3.58
N THR A 137 4.00 7.75 3.03
CA THR A 137 3.17 6.81 3.82
C THR A 137 4.02 5.66 4.37
N ARG A 138 4.95 5.15 3.56
CA ARG A 138 5.88 4.10 3.95
C ARG A 138 6.89 4.59 4.98
N HIS A 139 7.36 5.82 4.86
CA HIS A 139 8.19 6.44 5.90
C HIS A 139 7.46 6.57 7.23
N THR A 140 6.18 6.94 7.17
CA THR A 140 5.31 7.02 8.35
C THR A 140 5.16 5.64 9.00
N TYR A 141 4.86 4.60 8.21
CA TYR A 141 4.76 3.21 8.70
C TYR A 141 6.03 2.75 9.41
N ALA A 142 7.21 2.95 8.78
CA ALA A 142 8.48 2.57 9.37
C ALA A 142 8.77 3.32 10.68
N THR A 143 8.50 4.63 10.69
CA THR A 143 8.66 5.48 11.88
C THR A 143 7.77 4.98 13.01
N TRP A 144 6.49 4.71 12.76
CA TRP A 144 5.57 4.19 13.77
C TRP A 144 6.03 2.87 14.36
N LEU A 145 6.46 1.92 13.53
CA LEU A 145 6.97 0.64 14.03
C LEU A 145 8.20 0.82 14.91
N LEU A 146 9.15 1.67 14.51
CA LEU A 146 10.37 1.91 15.29
C LEU A 146 10.08 2.66 16.59
N SER A 147 9.18 3.66 16.56
CA SER A 147 8.74 4.38 17.75
C SER A 147 7.99 3.47 18.74
N ASP A 148 7.29 2.45 18.24
CA ASP A 148 6.65 1.41 19.06
C ASP A 148 7.65 0.31 19.52
N GLY A 149 8.95 0.51 19.29
CA GLY A 149 10.02 -0.35 19.78
C GLY A 149 10.29 -1.60 18.93
N ALA A 150 9.71 -1.69 17.72
CA ALA A 150 9.96 -2.82 16.83
C ALA A 150 11.44 -2.95 16.46
N ASP A 151 11.91 -4.18 16.33
CA ASP A 151 13.29 -4.46 15.93
C ASP A 151 13.58 -3.94 14.51
N LEU A 152 14.73 -3.28 14.32
CA LEU A 152 15.10 -2.67 13.05
C LEU A 152 15.20 -3.69 11.91
N ARG A 153 15.70 -4.90 12.18
CA ARG A 153 15.79 -5.96 11.16
C ARG A 153 14.40 -6.46 10.79
N TRP A 154 13.50 -6.57 11.76
CA TRP A 154 12.11 -6.90 11.48
C TRP A 154 11.43 -5.82 10.61
N VAL A 155 11.61 -4.53 10.94
CA VAL A 155 11.10 -3.42 10.12
C VAL A 155 11.67 -3.48 8.70
N GLN A 156 12.96 -3.74 8.55
CA GLN A 156 13.61 -3.92 7.25
C GLN A 156 12.96 -5.03 6.43
N GLN A 157 12.64 -6.18 7.05
CA GLN A 157 11.96 -7.30 6.38
C GLN A 157 10.55 -6.92 5.92
N GLN A 158 9.78 -6.21 6.75
CA GLN A 158 8.44 -5.72 6.35
C GLN A 158 8.52 -4.79 5.14
N LEU A 159 9.53 -3.92 5.13
CA LEU A 159 9.75 -2.97 4.06
C LEU A 159 10.31 -3.65 2.79
N GLY A 160 11.11 -4.70 2.91
CA GLY A 160 11.83 -5.27 1.76
C GLY A 160 12.97 -4.37 1.31
N HIS A 161 13.71 -3.79 2.26
CA HIS A 161 14.95 -3.08 1.98
C HIS A 161 16.09 -4.09 1.88
N ALA A 162 16.87 -4.00 0.80
CA ALA A 162 17.99 -4.92 0.56
C ALA A 162 19.10 -4.79 1.63
N THR A 163 19.25 -3.61 2.25
CA THR A 163 20.26 -3.39 3.29
C THR A 163 19.68 -2.73 4.54
N ILE A 164 20.30 -3.02 5.68
CA ILE A 164 20.00 -2.37 6.96
C ILE A 164 20.26 -0.86 6.83
N SER A 165 21.31 -0.45 6.10
CA SER A 165 21.66 0.96 5.89
C SER A 165 20.52 1.77 5.28
N GLN A 166 19.77 1.24 4.30
CA GLN A 166 18.60 1.94 3.76
C GLN A 166 17.56 2.30 4.82
N THR A 167 17.48 1.51 5.90
CA THR A 167 16.56 1.74 7.01
C THR A 167 17.23 2.55 8.12
N ALA A 168 18.48 2.26 8.47
CA ALA A 168 19.24 2.97 9.50
C ALA A 168 19.59 4.41 9.08
N ASP A 169 20.00 4.64 7.84
CA ASP A 169 20.31 5.97 7.32
C ASP A 169 19.04 6.84 7.23
N THR A 170 17.88 6.21 7.04
CA THR A 170 16.59 6.90 6.93
C THR A 170 15.90 7.13 8.29
N TYR A 171 16.06 6.21 9.25
CA TYR A 171 15.31 6.23 10.52
C TYR A 171 16.17 6.05 11.77
N GLY A 172 17.50 6.13 11.67
CA GLY A 172 18.42 5.89 12.78
C GLY A 172 18.15 6.80 13.99
N HIS A 173 17.60 7.99 13.76
CA HIS A 173 17.21 8.92 14.82
C HIS A 173 15.92 8.55 15.56
N VAL A 174 15.13 7.57 15.09
CA VAL A 174 13.83 7.19 15.68
C VAL A 174 13.99 6.12 16.76
N GLN A 175 15.16 5.49 16.90
CA GLN A 175 15.36 4.49 17.95
C GLN A 175 15.31 5.17 19.32
N PRO A 176 14.41 4.75 20.23
CA PRO A 176 14.47 5.20 21.61
C PRO A 176 15.83 4.83 22.18
N GLU A 177 16.47 5.76 22.90
CA GLU A 177 17.67 5.45 23.68
C GLU A 177 17.35 4.27 24.60
N ARG A 178 17.92 3.11 24.29
CA ARG A 178 17.83 1.93 25.15
C ARG A 178 18.84 2.11 26.28
N HIS A 179 18.36 2.56 27.43
CA HIS A 179 19.03 2.37 28.73
C HIS A 179 18.65 1.02 29.33
#